data_AF-A1BZM0-F1
#
_entry.id   AF-A1BZM0-F1
#
_cell.length_a   1.000
_cell.length_b   1.000
_cell.length_c   1.000
_cell.angle_alpha   90.00
_cell.angle_beta   90.00
_cell.angle_gamma   90.00
#
_symmetry.space_group_name_H-M   'P 1'
#
loop_
_entity.id
_entity.type
_entity.pdbx_description
1 polymer ?
#
loop_
_entity_poly.entity_id
_entity_poly.type
_entity_poly.pdbx_seq_one_letter_code
_entity_poly.pdbx_strand_id
1 'polypeptide(L)'
;MSKSKIKKIVGALSLTSALLISAMPASAGSGLIWVRDKYPNAYEFDYNGAKGTVKIFYRDKKGNTKTKIEKCYMDNNTCYVPDK
;
A
#
# COMPACT_ATOMS: atom_id res chain seq x y z
N MET A 1 20.68 -30.74 -49.67
CA MET A 1 19.27 -31.15 -49.48
C MET A 1 18.78 -30.65 -48.13
N SER A 2 18.27 -29.42 -48.07
CA SER A 2 17.69 -28.85 -46.84
C SER A 2 16.22 -29.26 -46.76
N LYS A 3 15.85 -30.06 -45.75
CA LYS A 3 14.47 -30.39 -45.42
C LYS A 3 14.33 -30.44 -43.90
N SER A 4 13.82 -29.36 -43.33
CA SER A 4 12.98 -29.43 -42.12
C SER A 4 11.95 -28.31 -42.18
N LYS A 5 10.71 -28.72 -42.48
CA LYS A 5 9.51 -27.89 -42.54
C LYS A 5 9.17 -27.45 -41.12
N ILE A 6 9.28 -26.15 -40.84
CA ILE A 6 8.77 -25.54 -39.62
C ILE A 6 7.25 -25.72 -39.62
N LYS A 7 6.76 -26.62 -38.78
CA LYS A 7 5.33 -26.84 -38.56
C LYS A 7 4.77 -25.62 -37.84
N LYS A 8 3.70 -25.06 -38.41
CA LYS A 8 2.86 -24.01 -37.84
C LYS A 8 2.38 -24.43 -36.44
N ILE A 9 3.00 -23.89 -35.39
CA ILE A 9 2.43 -23.91 -34.04
C ILE A 9 1.50 -22.69 -33.99
N VAL A 10 0.31 -22.86 -34.57
CA VAL A 10 -0.86 -22.04 -34.26
C VAL A 10 -1.47 -22.72 -33.04
N GLY A 11 -0.95 -22.37 -31.87
CA GLY A 11 -1.49 -22.75 -30.58
C GLY A 11 -1.85 -21.46 -29.87
N ALA A 12 -3.14 -21.27 -29.63
CA ALA A 12 -3.70 -20.12 -28.94
C ALA A 12 -2.97 -19.89 -27.60
N LEU A 13 -2.04 -18.93 -27.57
CA LEU A 13 -1.74 -18.24 -26.33
C LEU A 13 -2.86 -17.23 -26.19
N SER A 14 -3.92 -17.65 -25.52
CA SER A 14 -4.87 -16.76 -24.88
C SER A 14 -4.08 -15.61 -24.28
N LEU A 15 -4.23 -14.40 -24.85
CA LEU A 15 -3.97 -13.21 -24.08
C LEU A 15 -4.99 -13.25 -22.96
N THR A 16 -4.64 -13.94 -21.89
CA THR A 16 -5.15 -13.64 -20.57
C THR A 16 -4.77 -12.17 -20.42
N SER A 17 -5.71 -11.28 -20.74
CA SER A 17 -5.76 -9.98 -20.11
C SER A 17 -5.75 -10.30 -18.63
N ALA A 18 -4.55 -10.37 -18.06
CA ALA A 18 -4.36 -10.16 -16.66
C ALA A 18 -5.10 -8.85 -16.45
N LEU A 19 -6.29 -8.94 -15.86
CA LEU A 19 -6.94 -7.79 -15.28
C LEU A 19 -5.80 -7.11 -14.55
N LEU A 20 -5.43 -5.92 -15.02
CA LEU A 20 -4.71 -4.96 -14.22
C LEU A 20 -5.70 -4.61 -13.11
N ILE A 21 -5.84 -5.53 -12.16
CA ILE A 21 -6.31 -5.24 -10.83
C ILE A 21 -5.17 -4.35 -10.35
N SER A 22 -5.33 -3.04 -10.57
CA SER A 22 -4.71 -2.06 -9.71
C SER A 22 -4.98 -2.60 -8.32
N ALA A 23 -3.96 -3.21 -7.71
CA ALA A 23 -3.99 -3.67 -6.34
C ALA A 23 -4.10 -2.41 -5.50
N MET A 24 -5.31 -1.85 -5.45
CA MET A 24 -5.75 -1.12 -4.29
C MET A 24 -5.59 -2.14 -3.17
N PRO A 25 -4.78 -1.85 -2.16
CA PRO A 25 -4.68 -2.75 -1.03
C PRO A 25 -6.09 -2.94 -0.51
N ALA A 26 -6.45 -4.19 -0.25
CA ALA A 26 -7.74 -4.58 0.29
C ALA A 26 -7.89 -4.07 1.74
N SER A 27 -7.87 -2.75 1.93
CA SER A 27 -8.33 -2.06 3.13
C SER A 27 -9.86 -2.07 3.15
N ALA A 28 -10.44 -3.27 3.15
CA ALA A 28 -11.87 -3.49 3.42
C ALA A 28 -12.11 -4.73 4.29
N GLY A 29 -11.07 -5.53 4.60
CA GLY A 29 -11.22 -6.75 5.41
C GLY A 29 -10.35 -6.83 6.67
N SER A 30 -9.24 -6.09 6.76
CA SER A 30 -8.21 -6.31 7.81
C SER A 30 -8.23 -5.28 8.94
N GLY A 31 -9.12 -4.28 8.91
CA GLY A 31 -9.17 -3.22 9.92
C GLY A 31 -7.91 -2.34 9.94
N LEU A 32 -7.23 -2.19 8.80
CA LEU A 32 -6.05 -1.35 8.62
C LEU A 32 -6.35 -0.26 7.59
N ILE A 33 -6.06 0.99 7.94
CA ILE A 33 -6.29 2.20 7.17
C ILE A 33 -4.97 2.94 6.95
N TRP A 34 -4.81 3.61 5.81
CA TRP A 34 -3.62 4.40 5.56
C TRP A 34 -3.49 5.51 6.61
N VAL A 35 -2.30 5.68 7.19
CA VAL A 35 -2.07 6.64 8.29
C VAL A 35 -2.46 8.08 7.92
N ARG A 36 -2.28 8.48 6.65
CA ARG A 36 -2.63 9.82 6.19
C ARG A 36 -4.15 10.01 6.02
N ASP A 37 -4.87 8.93 5.77
CA ASP A 37 -6.34 8.93 5.67
C ASP A 37 -6.99 8.95 7.06
N LYS A 38 -6.47 8.15 8.02
CA LYS A 38 -6.93 8.17 9.43
C LYS A 38 -6.65 9.50 10.13
N TYR A 39 -5.55 10.17 9.77
CA TYR A 39 -5.11 11.42 10.39
C TYR A 39 -4.96 12.55 9.35
N PRO A 40 -6.06 13.05 8.75
CA PRO A 40 -6.00 14.05 7.69
C PRO A 40 -5.53 15.42 8.18
N ASN A 41 -5.65 15.69 9.49
CA ASN A 41 -5.23 16.94 10.13
C ASN A 41 -3.79 16.91 10.65
N ALA A 42 -3.07 15.80 10.44
CA ALA A 42 -1.67 15.71 10.82
C ALA A 42 -0.79 16.38 9.77
N TYR A 43 0.19 17.14 10.23
CA TYR A 43 1.11 17.87 9.35
C TYR A 43 2.42 17.12 9.13
N GLU A 44 2.77 16.18 10.01
CA GLU A 44 4.01 15.42 9.94
C GLU A 44 3.80 13.98 10.44
N PHE A 45 4.54 13.04 9.84
CA PHE A 45 4.54 11.63 10.18
C PHE A 45 5.99 11.15 10.24
N ASP A 46 6.44 10.75 11.42
CA ASP A 46 7.78 10.21 11.67
C ASP A 46 7.68 8.70 11.85
N TYR A 47 8.17 7.94 10.89
CA TYR A 47 8.12 6.48 10.92
C TYR A 47 9.37 5.92 11.61
N ASN A 48 9.15 5.14 12.67
CA ASN A 48 10.19 4.40 13.36
C ASN A 48 10.18 2.94 12.90
N GLY A 49 11.00 2.64 11.89
CA GLY A 49 11.15 1.29 11.34
C GLY A 49 11.67 0.25 12.33
N ALA A 50 12.48 0.65 13.31
CA ALA A 50 13.00 -0.27 14.33
C ALA A 50 11.90 -0.74 15.30
N LYS A 51 10.88 0.09 15.54
CA LYS A 51 9.77 -0.22 16.44
C LYS A 51 8.48 -0.61 15.71
N GLY A 52 8.43 -0.46 14.38
CA GLY A 52 7.20 -0.65 13.60
C GLY A 52 6.09 0.31 14.05
N THR A 53 6.45 1.54 14.40
CA THR A 53 5.50 2.56 14.86
C THR A 53 5.63 3.83 14.03
N VAL A 54 4.54 4.57 13.94
CA VAL A 54 4.51 5.91 13.34
C VAL A 54 4.11 6.92 14.40
N LYS A 55 4.88 8.00 14.50
CA LYS A 55 4.56 9.16 15.31
C LYS A 55 3.88 10.20 14.43
N ILE A 56 2.62 10.46 14.71
CA ILE A 56 1.76 11.40 14.01
C ILE A 56 1.78 12.72 14.76
N PHE A 57 2.05 13.83 14.06
CA PHE A 57 2.06 15.17 14.63
C PHE A 57 0.90 15.99 14.07
N TYR A 58 0.12 16.59 14.96
CA TYR A 58 -0.99 17.48 14.61
C TYR A 58 -0.96 18.71 15.49
N ARG A 59 -1.54 19.81 15.00
CA ARG A 59 -1.72 21.02 15.79
C ARG A 59 -3.09 21.01 16.47
N ASP A 60 -3.11 21.31 17.75
CA ASP A 60 -4.34 21.61 18.46
C ASP A 60 -4.88 23.00 18.05
N LYS A 61 -6.15 23.30 18.36
CA LYS A 61 -6.79 24.61 18.13
C LYS A 61 -6.02 25.79 18.75
N LYS A 62 -5.19 25.53 19.78
CA LYS A 62 -4.32 26.53 20.43
C LYS A 62 -2.94 26.68 19.79
N GLY A 63 -2.66 25.99 18.67
CA GLY A 63 -1.37 26.02 17.98
C GLY A 63 -0.29 25.12 18.60
N ASN A 64 -0.61 24.40 19.67
CA ASN A 64 0.33 23.47 20.32
C ASN A 64 0.48 22.18 19.51
N THR A 65 1.72 21.69 19.38
CA THR A 65 2.00 20.39 18.80
C THR A 65 1.51 19.28 19.73
N LYS A 66 0.71 18.37 19.18
CA LYS A 66 0.30 17.13 19.80
C LYS A 66 0.86 15.96 18.99
N THR A 67 1.23 14.91 19.69
CA THR A 67 1.79 13.70 19.09
C THR A 67 0.96 12.49 19.47
N LYS A 68 0.80 11.58 18.53
CA LYS A 68 0.20 10.26 18.75
C LYS A 68 1.10 9.20 18.14
N ILE A 69 1.28 8.08 18.84
CA ILE A 69 2.11 6.98 18.37
C ILE A 69 1.18 5.80 18.11
N GLU A 70 1.18 5.29 16.88
CA GLU A 70 0.40 4.13 16.47
C GLU A 70 1.33 3.03 15.94
N LYS A 71 0.87 1.78 16.01
CA LYS A 71 1.53 0.68 15.30
C LYS A 71 1.34 0.89 13.80
N CYS A 72 2.43 0.76 13.06
CA CYS A 72 2.48 0.96 11.63
C CYS A 72 2.85 -0.35 10.95
N TYR A 73 1.95 -0.82 10.09
CA TYR A 73 2.15 -1.94 9.19
C TYR A 73 2.58 -1.38 7.83
N MET A 74 3.86 -1.50 7.52
CA MET A 74 4.38 -1.05 6.24
C MET A 74 4.03 -2.06 5.15
N ASP A 75 3.27 -1.62 4.15
CA ASP A 75 2.99 -2.35 2.93
C ASP A 75 3.28 -1.43 1.74
N ASN A 76 4.09 -1.91 0.80
CA ASN A 76 4.50 -1.17 -0.40
C ASN A 76 4.89 0.31 -0.13
N ASN A 77 5.78 0.51 0.86
CA ASN A 77 6.25 1.83 1.31
C ASN A 77 5.16 2.76 1.88
N THR A 78 4.00 2.19 2.23
CA THR A 78 2.85 2.89 2.78
C THR A 78 2.58 2.38 4.20
N CYS A 79 2.44 3.30 5.14
CA CYS A 79 2.16 2.97 6.53
C CYS A 79 0.66 2.83 6.77
N TYR A 80 0.22 1.62 7.11
CA TYR A 80 -1.15 1.33 7.52
C TYR A 80 -1.24 1.20 9.04
N VAL A 81 -2.23 1.83 9.64
CA VAL A 81 -2.51 1.82 11.08
C VAL A 81 -3.85 1.12 11.31
N PRO A 82 -4.09 0.50 12.49
CA PRO A 82 -5.40 -0.06 12.78
C PRO A 82 -6.49 1.01 12.69
N ASP A 83 -7.64 0.70 12.13
CA ASP A 83 -8.79 1.60 11.98
C ASP A 83 -9.54 1.80 13.31
N LYS A 84 -9.49 0.79 14.18
CA LYS A 84 -10.15 0.76 15.50
C LYS A 84 -9.30 1.35 16.62
#